data_AF-A0A0F9ZM89-F1
#
_entry.id   AF-A0A0F9ZM89-F1
#
_cell.length_a   1.000
_cell.length_b   1.000
_cell.length_c   1.000
_cell.angle_alpha   90.00
_cell.angle_beta   90.00
_cell.angle_gamma   90.00
#
_symmetry.space_group_name_H-M   'P 1'
#
loop_
_entity.id
_entity.type
_entity.pdbx_description
1 polymer ?
#
loop_
_entity_poly.entity_id
_entity_poly.type
_entity_poly.pdbx_seq_one_letter_code
_entity_poly.pdbx_strand_id
1 'polypeptide(L)'
;MRKAFTLIEMLIVISLIGILSALALVSFTGAQRQARDVNRKSDMKQYQTSVEEYASKNEGLYPIHQIAVSISTLCTDLSLTNCSLDPKDPTLVYYYITDANGLGYVLWATLENESTTTYWVVCSNGKNGKTTTSPSSSAGVCPTLQ
;
A
#
# COMPACT_ATOMS: atom_id res chain seq x y z
N MET A 1 -36.46 -19.25 -44.04
CA MET A 1 -36.52 -17.76 -44.01
C MET A 1 -35.39 -17.27 -43.11
N ARG A 2 -34.42 -16.52 -43.63
CA ARG A 2 -33.36 -15.90 -42.81
C ARG A 2 -33.91 -14.58 -42.26
N LYS A 3 -34.09 -14.48 -40.94
CA LYS A 3 -34.40 -13.20 -40.29
C LYS A 3 -33.16 -12.31 -40.41
N ALA A 4 -33.28 -11.23 -41.16
CA ALA A 4 -32.29 -10.17 -41.18
C ALA A 4 -32.58 -9.24 -39.99
N PHE A 5 -31.57 -8.99 -39.15
CA PHE A 5 -31.66 -7.98 -38.10
C PHE A 5 -31.81 -6.59 -38.73
N THR A 6 -32.62 -5.74 -38.11
CA THR A 6 -32.81 -4.37 -38.58
C THR A 6 -31.61 -3.49 -38.20
N LEU A 7 -31.29 -2.50 -39.03
CA LEU A 7 -30.23 -1.53 -38.71
C LEU A 7 -30.54 -0.78 -37.40
N ILE A 8 -31.82 -0.55 -37.11
CA ILE A 8 -32.25 0.11 -35.86
C ILE A 8 -32.00 -0.78 -34.63
N GLU A 9 -32.14 -2.10 -34.75
CA GLU A 9 -31.81 -3.02 -33.65
C GLU A 9 -30.32 -2.94 -33.31
N MET A 10 -29.44 -2.97 -34.30
CA MET A 10 -28.00 -2.86 -34.02
C MET A 10 -27.63 -1.46 -33.49
N LEU A 11 -28.33 -0.41 -33.91
CA LEU A 11 -28.10 0.96 -33.43
C LEU A 11 -28.51 1.13 -31.95
N ILE A 12 -29.62 0.52 -31.53
CA ILE A 12 -30.05 0.56 -30.12
C ILE A 12 -29.12 -0.29 -29.24
N VAL A 13 -28.63 -1.43 -29.75
CA VAL A 13 -27.73 -2.30 -28.98
C VAL A 13 -26.39 -1.62 -28.70
N ILE A 14 -25.75 -1.04 -29.72
CA ILE A 14 -24.47 -0.35 -29.50
C ILE A 14 -24.62 0.89 -28.61
N SER A 15 -25.75 1.60 -28.68
CA SER A 15 -25.99 2.77 -27.83
C SER A 15 -26.20 2.36 -26.37
N LEU A 16 -26.94 1.28 -26.11
CA LEU A 16 -27.11 0.73 -24.76
C LEU A 16 -25.80 0.20 -24.18
N ILE A 17 -25.00 -0.54 -24.96
CA ILE A 17 -23.68 -1.00 -24.53
C ILE A 17 -22.76 0.19 -24.24
N GLY A 18 -22.84 1.27 -25.03
CA GLY A 18 -22.10 2.51 -24.81
C GLY A 18 -22.42 3.17 -23.45
N ILE A 19 -23.70 3.26 -23.10
CA ILE A 19 -24.12 3.85 -21.81
C ILE A 19 -23.69 2.97 -20.63
N LEU A 20 -23.92 1.66 -20.71
CA LEU A 20 -23.56 0.74 -19.62
C LEU A 20 -22.04 0.65 -19.42
N SER A 21 -21.26 0.66 -20.50
CA SER A 21 -19.80 0.62 -20.43
C SER A 21 -19.21 1.91 -19.83
N ALA A 22 -19.76 3.08 -20.17
CA ALA A 22 -19.31 4.34 -19.58
C ALA A 22 -19.47 4.37 -18.05
N LEU A 23 -20.59 3.89 -17.53
CA LEU A 23 -20.84 3.81 -16.08
C LEU A 23 -19.92 2.78 -15.39
N ALA A 24 -19.69 1.63 -16.03
CA ALA A 24 -18.83 0.57 -15.50
C ALA A 24 -17.37 1.03 -15.31
N LEU A 25 -16.83 1.82 -16.25
CA LEU A 25 -15.45 2.30 -16.20
C LEU A 25 -15.17 3.19 -14.98
N VAL A 26 -16.10 4.07 -14.60
CA VAL A 26 -15.92 4.98 -13.45
C VAL A 26 -15.82 4.18 -12.15
N SER A 27 -16.72 3.21 -11.94
CA SER A 27 -16.73 2.36 -10.74
C SER A 27 -15.50 1.46 -10.63
N PHE A 28 -14.97 0.99 -11.77
CA PHE A 28 -13.83 0.06 -11.79
C PHE A 28 -12.55 0.69 -11.25
N THR A 29 -12.30 1.98 -11.54
CA THR A 29 -11.07 2.66 -11.10
C THR A 29 -10.97 2.80 -9.57
N GLY A 30 -12.10 3.05 -8.89
CA GLY A 30 -12.16 3.11 -7.43
C GLY A 30 -11.90 1.75 -6.79
N ALA A 31 -12.55 0.69 -7.31
CA ALA A 31 -12.36 -0.68 -6.83
C ALA A 31 -10.89 -1.14 -6.96
N GLN A 32 -10.21 -0.79 -8.06
CA GLN A 32 -8.79 -1.08 -8.22
C GLN A 32 -7.90 -0.37 -7.20
N ARG A 33 -8.18 0.90 -6.87
CA ARG A 33 -7.42 1.63 -5.82
C ARG A 33 -7.60 0.96 -4.46
N GLN A 34 -8.84 0.61 -4.11
CA GLN A 34 -9.15 -0.09 -2.87
C GLN A 34 -8.45 -1.45 -2.79
N ALA A 35 -8.45 -2.23 -3.88
CA ALA A 35 -7.77 -3.53 -3.92
C ALA A 35 -6.25 -3.38 -3.70
N ARG A 36 -5.62 -2.36 -4.31
CA ARG A 36 -4.20 -2.06 -4.06
C ARG A 36 -3.96 -1.64 -2.62
N ASP A 37 -4.81 -0.80 -2.05
CA ASP A 37 -4.69 -0.40 -0.63
C ASP A 37 -4.84 -1.59 0.33
N VAL A 38 -5.66 -2.59 0.00
CA VAL A 38 -5.73 -3.85 0.75
C VAL A 38 -4.42 -4.65 0.63
N ASN A 39 -3.86 -4.75 -0.57
CA ASN A 39 -2.56 -5.40 -0.79
C ASN A 39 -1.45 -4.71 0.04
N ARG A 40 -1.37 -3.37 -0.01
CA ARG A 40 -0.41 -2.58 0.79
C ARG A 40 -0.49 -2.92 2.28
N LYS A 41 -1.70 -3.00 2.83
CA LYS A 41 -1.90 -3.35 4.25
C LYS A 41 -1.46 -4.78 4.56
N SER A 42 -1.72 -5.72 3.64
CA SER A 42 -1.27 -7.11 3.76
C SER A 42 0.26 -7.20 3.74
N ASP A 43 0.90 -6.54 2.79
CA ASP A 43 2.36 -6.51 2.65
C ASP A 43 3.00 -5.89 3.89
N MET A 44 2.45 -4.79 4.40
CA MET A 44 2.93 -4.17 5.64
C MET A 44 2.84 -5.08 6.86
N LYS A 45 1.80 -5.93 6.95
CA LYS A 45 1.70 -6.94 8.02
C LYS A 45 2.74 -8.03 7.88
N GLN A 46 3.04 -8.44 6.64
CA GLN A 46 4.12 -9.38 6.35
C GLN A 46 5.47 -8.80 6.78
N TYR A 47 5.75 -7.55 6.40
CA TYR A 47 6.99 -6.87 6.79
C TYR A 47 7.11 -6.63 8.28
N GLN A 48 6.02 -6.27 8.96
CA GLN A 48 6.00 -6.24 10.42
C GLN A 48 6.47 -7.57 10.99
N THR A 49 5.90 -8.69 10.54
CA THR A 49 6.29 -10.02 11.02
C THR A 49 7.79 -10.29 10.79
N SER A 50 8.32 -9.95 9.62
CA SER A 50 9.74 -10.13 9.30
C SER A 50 10.67 -9.25 10.16
N VAL A 51 10.26 -8.01 10.44
CA VAL A 51 11.03 -7.07 11.29
C VAL A 51 11.04 -7.55 12.75
N GLU A 52 9.91 -8.06 13.25
CA GLU A 52 9.82 -8.66 14.59
C GLU A 52 10.65 -9.94 14.69
N GLU A 53 10.67 -10.77 13.64
CA GLU A 53 11.53 -11.96 13.57
C GLU A 53 13.02 -11.57 13.59
N TYR A 54 13.39 -10.51 12.87
CA TYR A 54 14.75 -9.98 12.89
C TYR A 54 15.13 -9.53 14.30
N ALA A 55 14.30 -8.73 14.98
CA ALA A 55 14.59 -8.28 16.33
C ALA A 55 14.74 -9.45 17.30
N SER A 56 13.93 -10.50 17.16
CA SER A 56 14.04 -11.72 17.96
C SER A 56 15.40 -12.41 17.83
N LYS A 57 16.10 -12.24 16.69
CA LYS A 57 17.45 -12.78 16.43
C LYS A 57 18.58 -11.81 16.78
N ASN A 58 18.27 -10.52 16.94
CA ASN A 58 19.24 -9.44 17.13
C ASN A 58 19.01 -8.72 18.47
N GLU A 59 18.90 -9.48 19.56
CA GLU A 59 18.83 -8.94 20.94
C GLU A 59 17.66 -7.96 21.19
N GLY A 60 16.58 -8.07 20.40
CA GLY A 60 15.43 -7.17 20.47
C GLY A 60 15.61 -5.85 19.70
N LEU A 61 16.68 -5.71 18.91
CA LEU A 61 16.96 -4.51 18.12
C LEU A 61 16.51 -4.67 16.67
N TYR A 62 15.85 -3.64 16.15
CA TYR A 62 15.45 -3.54 14.75
C TYR A 62 16.58 -2.98 13.86
N PRO A 63 16.56 -3.24 12.53
CA PRO A 63 17.55 -2.68 11.60
C PRO A 63 17.62 -1.15 11.67
N ILE A 64 18.82 -0.58 11.87
CA ILE A 64 18.97 0.86 12.16
C ILE A 64 18.98 1.71 10.88
N HIS A 65 17.98 2.57 10.76
CA HIS A 65 17.80 3.56 9.69
C HIS A 65 17.16 4.83 10.28
N GLN A 66 17.99 5.83 10.59
CA GLN A 66 17.53 7.10 11.18
C GLN A 66 16.90 8.05 10.14
N ILE A 67 16.95 7.68 8.87
CA ILE A 67 16.33 8.38 7.75
C ILE A 67 15.41 7.36 7.07
N ALA A 68 14.25 7.81 6.59
CA ALA A 68 13.33 6.97 5.85
C ALA A 68 14.03 6.29 4.66
N VAL A 69 14.03 4.96 4.65
CA VAL A 69 14.54 4.14 3.55
C VAL A 69 13.41 3.37 2.88
N SER A 70 13.60 3.01 1.61
CA SER A 70 12.67 2.14 0.91
C SER A 70 12.69 0.72 1.47
N ILE A 71 11.61 0.00 1.24
CA ILE A 71 11.49 -1.40 1.67
C ILE A 71 12.52 -2.32 1.02
N SER A 72 13.02 -2.00 -0.16
CA SER A 72 14.08 -2.76 -0.82
C SER A 72 15.39 -2.77 0.00
N THR A 73 15.75 -1.65 0.62
CA THR A 73 16.89 -1.56 1.54
C THR A 73 16.63 -2.41 2.77
N LEU A 74 15.46 -2.26 3.40
CA LEU A 74 15.08 -3.06 4.56
C LEU A 74 15.08 -4.57 4.25
N CYS A 75 14.55 -4.99 3.10
CA CYS A 75 14.54 -6.39 2.68
C CYS A 75 15.95 -6.98 2.60
N THR A 76 16.95 -6.16 2.23
CA THR A 76 18.36 -6.57 2.23
C THR A 76 18.86 -6.80 3.66
N ASP A 77 18.56 -5.89 4.59
CA ASP A 77 18.92 -6.06 6.01
C ASP A 77 18.25 -7.28 6.64
N LEU A 78 16.98 -7.53 6.29
CA LEU A 78 16.20 -8.68 6.73
C LEU A 78 16.59 -9.99 6.02
N SER A 79 17.50 -9.93 5.04
CA SER A 79 17.90 -11.09 4.21
C SER A 79 16.72 -11.78 3.51
N LEU A 80 15.71 -11.01 3.09
CA LEU A 80 14.54 -11.53 2.37
C LEU A 80 14.85 -11.67 0.88
N THR A 81 14.69 -12.88 0.34
CA THR A 81 14.91 -13.14 -1.10
C THR A 81 13.78 -12.61 -1.98
N ASN A 82 12.55 -12.60 -1.47
CA ASN A 82 11.38 -12.10 -2.18
C ASN A 82 10.81 -10.89 -1.42
N CYS A 83 10.97 -9.70 -1.98
CA CYS A 83 10.46 -8.45 -1.43
C CYS A 83 9.24 -8.01 -2.24
N SER A 84 8.04 -8.04 -1.64
CA SER A 84 6.81 -7.51 -2.23
C SER A 84 6.90 -5.98 -2.37
N LEU A 85 6.93 -5.48 -3.61
CA LEU A 85 6.95 -4.05 -3.90
C LEU A 85 5.54 -3.50 -4.04
N ASP A 86 5.40 -2.18 -3.89
CA ASP A 86 4.12 -1.52 -4.15
C ASP A 86 3.66 -1.77 -5.60
N PRO A 87 2.36 -2.01 -5.85
CA PRO A 87 1.87 -2.18 -7.22
C PRO A 87 2.11 -0.98 -8.15
N LYS A 88 2.49 0.17 -7.60
CA LYS A 88 2.87 1.39 -8.32
C LYS A 88 4.35 1.78 -8.16
N ASP A 89 5.20 0.87 -7.70
CA ASP A 89 6.65 1.08 -7.71
C ASP A 89 7.14 1.46 -9.14
N PRO A 90 8.03 2.45 -9.31
CA PRO A 90 8.74 3.22 -8.27
C PRO A 90 8.03 4.53 -7.85
N THR A 91 6.80 4.78 -8.33
CA THR A 91 6.09 6.05 -8.04
C THR A 91 5.53 6.12 -6.63
N LEU A 92 5.08 4.98 -6.09
CA LEU A 92 4.75 4.80 -4.69
C LEU A 92 5.61 3.66 -4.15
N VAL A 93 6.17 3.86 -2.96
CA VAL A 93 7.11 2.92 -2.33
C VAL A 93 6.74 2.79 -0.86
N TYR A 94 7.02 1.62 -0.28
CA TYR A 94 6.92 1.40 1.18
C TYR A 94 8.18 1.91 1.86
N TYR A 95 8.01 2.53 3.02
CA TYR A 95 9.10 3.12 3.78
C TYR A 95 9.23 2.53 5.16
N TYR A 96 10.47 2.57 5.64
CA TYR A 96 10.89 2.15 6.96
C TYR A 96 11.81 3.20 7.59
N ILE A 97 11.62 3.45 8.88
CA ILE A 97 12.52 4.25 9.71
C ILE A 97 12.54 3.67 11.12
N THR A 98 13.65 3.84 11.83
CA THR A 98 13.77 3.51 13.24
C THR A 98 14.49 4.61 13.99
N ASP A 99 14.42 4.55 15.32
CA ASP A 99 15.23 5.39 16.18
C ASP A 99 16.72 5.03 16.12
N ALA A 100 17.54 5.90 16.72
CA ALA A 100 19.00 5.76 16.77
C ALA A 100 19.50 4.48 17.44
N ASN A 101 18.67 3.88 18.28
CA ASN A 101 19.00 2.74 19.12
C ASN A 101 18.37 1.43 18.59
N GLY A 102 17.57 1.48 17.52
CA GLY A 102 16.85 0.31 17.01
C GLY A 102 15.74 -0.20 17.93
N LEU A 103 15.18 0.64 18.82
CA LEU A 103 14.18 0.20 19.82
C LEU A 103 12.73 0.36 19.35
N GLY A 104 12.50 1.24 18.37
CA GLY A 104 11.19 1.47 17.78
C GLY A 104 11.30 1.78 16.31
N TYR A 105 10.44 1.14 15.53
CA TYR A 105 10.35 1.34 14.09
C TYR A 105 8.97 1.85 13.68
N VAL A 106 8.93 2.48 12.51
CA VAL A 106 7.71 2.85 11.81
C VAL A 106 7.82 2.40 10.35
N LEU A 107 6.83 1.62 9.92
CA LEU A 107 6.60 1.24 8.53
C LEU A 107 5.41 2.03 8.00
N TRP A 108 5.47 2.53 6.76
CA TRP A 108 4.31 3.16 6.14
C TRP A 108 4.23 3.00 4.63
N ALA A 109 3.01 3.14 4.13
CA ALA A 109 2.68 3.21 2.71
C ALA A 109 1.63 4.31 2.47
N THR A 110 1.70 4.98 1.33
CA THR A 110 0.67 5.96 0.92
C THR A 110 -0.55 5.23 0.36
N LEU A 111 -1.75 5.60 0.85
CA LEU A 111 -3.02 5.08 0.37
C LEU A 111 -3.55 5.90 -0.82
N GLU A 112 -4.22 5.23 -1.75
CA GLU A 112 -4.74 5.85 -2.98
C GLU A 112 -6.22 6.21 -2.93
N ASN A 113 -6.98 5.57 -2.05
CA ASN A 113 -8.43 5.72 -2.01
C ASN A 113 -8.93 6.84 -1.07
N GLU A 114 -8.06 7.78 -0.74
CA GLU A 114 -8.36 8.90 0.16
C GLU A 114 -8.26 10.24 -0.60
N SER A 115 -9.13 11.20 -0.28
CA SER A 115 -9.13 12.52 -0.94
C SER A 115 -7.93 13.38 -0.54
N THR A 116 -7.32 13.11 0.61
CA THR A 116 -6.09 13.74 1.09
C THR A 116 -4.98 12.70 1.15
N THR A 117 -3.73 13.12 0.97
CA THR A 117 -2.56 12.24 1.13
C THR A 117 -2.59 11.61 2.52
N THR A 118 -2.85 10.31 2.55
CA THR A 118 -3.05 9.54 3.77
C THR A 118 -2.12 8.35 3.75
N TYR A 119 -1.50 8.06 4.87
CA TYR A 119 -0.58 6.96 5.06
C TYR A 119 -1.24 5.89 5.90
N TRP A 120 -1.03 4.63 5.53
CA TRP A 120 -1.20 3.52 6.46
C TRP A 120 0.12 3.30 7.18
N VAL A 121 0.08 3.29 8.50
CA VAL A 121 1.27 3.22 9.36
C VAL A 121 1.18 1.99 10.23
N VAL A 122 2.31 1.32 10.44
CA VAL A 122 2.49 0.22 11.38
C VAL A 122 3.71 0.52 12.24
N CYS A 123 3.55 0.43 13.55
CA CYS A 123 4.59 0.77 14.52
C CYS A 123 5.02 -0.45 15.35
N SER A 124 6.24 -0.41 15.90
CA SER A 124 6.78 -1.46 16.79
C SER A 124 5.96 -1.73 18.05
N ASN A 125 5.14 -0.76 18.49
CA ASN A 125 4.25 -0.93 19.64
C ASN A 125 2.94 -1.67 19.29
N GLY A 126 2.85 -2.27 18.10
CA GLY A 126 1.67 -2.98 17.61
C GLY A 126 0.54 -2.09 17.10
N LYS A 127 0.65 -0.76 17.23
CA LYS A 127 -0.36 0.16 16.68
C LYS A 127 -0.25 0.22 15.17
N ASN A 128 -1.40 0.17 14.51
CA ASN A 128 -1.53 0.44 13.09
C ASN A 128 -2.77 1.30 12.84
N GLY A 129 -2.76 2.07 11.76
CA GLY A 129 -3.82 3.03 11.50
C GLY A 129 -3.47 4.03 10.42
N LYS A 130 -4.36 5.00 10.22
CA LYS A 130 -4.19 6.05 9.21
C LYS A 130 -3.60 7.31 9.84
N THR A 131 -2.83 8.06 9.07
CA THR A 131 -2.43 9.42 9.40
C THR A 131 -2.28 10.25 8.13
N THR A 132 -2.45 11.57 8.24
CA THR A 132 -2.18 12.53 7.15
C THR A 132 -0.80 13.17 7.26
N THR A 133 -0.08 12.95 8.37
CA THR A 133 1.29 13.42 8.57
C THR A 133 2.30 12.34 8.15
N SER A 134 3.29 12.72 7.35
CA SER A 134 4.35 11.78 6.94
C SER A 134 5.18 11.35 8.16
N PRO A 135 5.41 10.04 8.39
CA PRO A 135 6.26 9.56 9.47
C PRO A 135 7.77 9.84 9.28
N SER A 136 8.18 10.37 8.12
CA SER A 136 9.58 10.51 7.70
C SER A 136 10.47 11.38 8.59
N SER A 137 9.91 12.22 9.45
CA SER A 137 10.66 13.07 10.41
C SER A 137 10.72 12.48 11.83
N SER A 138 10.08 11.34 12.06
CA SER A 138 9.89 10.74 13.38
C SER A 138 10.78 9.51 13.48
N ALA A 139 12.03 9.67 13.90
CA ALA A 139 13.03 8.59 14.02
C ALA A 139 12.52 7.47 14.96
N GLY A 140 11.77 6.51 14.43
CA GLY A 140 11.16 5.39 15.18
C GLY A 140 9.95 5.74 16.04
N VAL A 141 9.52 7.00 16.10
CA VAL A 141 8.39 7.42 16.94
C VAL A 141 7.08 7.26 16.18
N CYS A 142 6.17 6.43 16.71
CA CYS A 142 4.86 6.21 16.12
C CYS A 142 4.04 7.51 16.08
N PRO A 143 3.51 7.93 14.91
CA PRO A 143 2.68 9.12 14.83
C PRO A 143 1.32 8.93 15.50
N THR A 144 0.61 10.02 15.74
CA THR A 144 -0.80 9.98 16.16
C THR A 144 -1.66 9.41 15.04
N LEU A 145 -2.29 8.26 15.28
CA LEU A 145 -3.13 7.57 14.32
C LEU A 145 -4.61 8.01 14.50
N GLN A 146 -5.33 8.09 13.39
CA GLN A 146 -6.77 8.35 13.32
C GLN A 146 -7.58 7.05 13.32
#